data_AF-A0A7S2XNL0-F1
#
_entry.id   AF-A0A7S2XNL0-F1
#
_cell.length_a   1.000
_cell.length_b   1.000
_cell.length_c   1.000
_cell.angle_alpha   90.00
_cell.angle_beta   90.00
_cell.angle_gamma   90.00
#
_symmetry.space_group_name_H-M   'P 1'
#
loop_
_entity.id
_entity.type
_entity.pdbx_description
1 polymer ?
#
loop_
_entity_poly.entity_id
_entity_poly.type
_entity_poly.pdbx_seq_one_letter_code
_entity_poly.pdbx_strand_id
1 'polypeptide(L)'
;MAKMNHRTKDNAVGVFLIHLFASTQCVCWMVGLQQQHSVAAFSPQRPFQNHPAAVSSNVLRTWPHSHGVRSSSDYPTKTNIFSSSESVVTRENVFDDKQKDFTMGYLNKHHGNLLANFASAFTELGTIQSKKNAFTGGSYKIEDSTIVDFDQDSITMDVTVQIRSKEPTTERVTFLLDAYPVEGKQRQFKAQPLIPLAGEYVNPVDDFMRRVCRLCHIVGRPGDTGKIIQLGIQIGGAGVGDLKENMYLNQVPHNRYVRKYFYDMAANATLDAVIQCSKGELSNRMIMTAMFPEMNPQMDSYRIGTLLELTRSVAIKLAEQNLRVRVCVQGSMGVGIFTGIPKTLSGVSTLLQRMDWQSEEGEENEGLVGNFVNFGAVGKEHVVNAHIDSDGNPVEQDDVFLLVCPQNMLGLECSIMPTLAEMVEAAGDRPIIIINPDLVDKVSAQGQQSVRGRQDRLDFAASFQTIFHFQNIYYSGTSYFPILGAVTKFGPKLQWVAHQRRDRINNDGEVYVPALASESQPDGELIMEAFN
;
A
#
# COMPACT_ATOMS: atom_id res chain seq x y z
N MET A 1 -19.95 69.48 -1.32
CA MET A 1 -18.71 69.97 -0.68
C MET A 1 -17.67 68.86 -0.85
N ALA A 2 -16.59 68.95 -1.62
CA ALA A 2 -15.71 70.07 -2.04
C ALA A 2 -14.65 70.47 -1.00
N LYS A 3 -13.47 69.85 -1.10
CA LYS A 3 -12.19 70.55 -1.35
C LYS A 3 -11.07 69.59 -1.79
N MET A 4 -10.31 70.01 -2.80
CA MET A 4 -8.99 69.46 -3.14
C MET A 4 -7.90 70.27 -2.42
N ASN A 5 -6.69 69.67 -2.32
CA ASN A 5 -5.41 70.31 -2.64
C ASN A 5 -4.46 69.19 -3.15
N HIS A 6 -3.63 69.30 -4.20
CA HIS A 6 -2.60 70.33 -4.58
C HIS A 6 -1.40 70.33 -3.60
N ARG A 7 -0.11 70.42 -4.00
CA ARG A 7 0.63 70.62 -5.29
C ARG A 7 2.14 70.30 -5.05
N THR A 8 3.07 69.96 -5.97
CA THR A 8 3.09 69.45 -7.38
C THR A 8 4.56 69.23 -7.87
N LYS A 9 4.78 68.35 -8.87
CA LYS A 9 5.84 68.44 -9.95
C LYS A 9 7.33 68.26 -9.53
N ASP A 10 8.32 67.98 -10.40
CA ASP A 10 8.40 67.46 -11.80
C ASP A 10 9.85 67.00 -12.13
N ASN A 11 10.01 66.17 -13.18
CA ASN A 11 11.24 65.90 -13.99
C ASN A 11 12.46 65.22 -13.30
N ALA A 12 13.23 64.27 -13.87
CA ALA A 12 13.51 63.72 -15.21
C ALA A 12 14.92 64.08 -15.77
N VAL A 13 15.45 63.22 -16.66
CA VAL A 13 16.86 63.09 -17.13
C VAL A 13 17.77 62.42 -16.07
N GLY A 14 18.67 61.47 -16.37
CA GLY A 14 18.97 60.78 -17.64
C GLY A 14 20.47 60.40 -17.76
N VAL A 15 20.80 59.40 -18.61
CA VAL A 15 22.12 58.71 -18.81
C VAL A 15 22.34 57.51 -17.88
N PHE A 16 22.52 56.22 -18.28
CA PHE A 16 23.19 55.44 -19.35
C PHE A 16 24.62 54.93 -19.05
N LEU A 17 24.76 53.63 -18.77
CA LEU A 17 25.82 52.64 -19.10
C LEU A 17 25.26 51.27 -18.57
N ILE A 18 25.19 50.11 -19.26
CA ILE A 18 26.16 49.33 -20.06
C ILE A 18 27.26 48.77 -19.13
N HIS A 19 27.52 47.46 -18.94
CA HIS A 19 27.07 46.17 -19.53
C HIS A 19 26.80 45.13 -18.38
N LEU A 20 26.55 43.80 -18.52
CA LEU A 20 26.79 42.80 -19.58
C LEU A 20 25.77 41.63 -19.51
N PHE A 21 25.66 40.81 -20.57
CA PHE A 21 24.73 39.67 -20.69
C PHE A 21 25.27 38.35 -20.10
N ALA A 22 24.36 37.49 -19.61
CA ALA A 22 24.54 36.03 -19.58
C ALA A 22 23.18 35.30 -19.68
N SER A 23 22.68 35.13 -20.91
CA SER A 23 21.47 34.34 -21.18
C SER A 23 21.83 32.88 -21.48
N THR A 24 21.41 31.93 -20.64
CA THR A 24 21.57 30.50 -20.91
C THR A 24 20.21 29.87 -21.18
N GLN A 25 20.09 29.17 -22.32
CA GLN A 25 18.83 28.81 -22.95
C GLN A 25 18.03 27.74 -22.18
N CYS A 26 16.70 27.79 -22.30
CA CYS A 26 15.85 26.63 -22.03
C CYS A 26 16.22 25.49 -22.98
N VAL A 27 16.77 24.40 -22.45
CA VAL A 27 16.93 23.13 -23.19
C VAL A 27 15.77 22.19 -22.84
N CYS A 28 14.55 22.63 -23.18
CA CYS A 28 13.44 21.70 -23.35
C CYS A 28 13.59 21.05 -24.73
N TRP A 29 14.13 19.82 -24.76
CA TRP A 29 14.16 19.01 -25.98
C TRP A 29 13.34 17.74 -25.80
N MET A 30 12.67 17.34 -26.87
CA MET A 30 11.71 16.25 -26.89
C MET A 30 12.43 14.89 -26.95
N VAL A 31 11.79 13.85 -26.43
CA VAL A 31 11.28 12.68 -27.18
C VAL A 31 10.82 11.61 -26.17
N GLY A 32 9.66 10.98 -26.40
CA GLY A 32 9.18 9.87 -25.58
C GLY A 32 7.67 9.57 -25.68
N LEU A 33 6.85 10.58 -25.99
CA LEU A 33 5.41 10.42 -26.18
C LEU A 33 5.07 9.84 -27.57
N GLN A 34 5.05 8.51 -27.68
CA GLN A 34 4.51 7.82 -28.85
C GLN A 34 3.01 7.55 -28.69
N GLN A 35 2.19 8.59 -28.88
CA GLN A 35 0.72 8.42 -28.93
C GLN A 35 0.33 7.56 -30.13
N GLN A 36 -0.33 6.42 -29.88
CA GLN A 36 -1.12 5.75 -30.90
C GLN A 36 -2.55 6.30 -30.87
N HIS A 37 -2.94 7.04 -31.91
CA HIS A 37 -4.34 7.38 -32.14
C HIS A 37 -5.13 6.13 -32.52
N SER A 38 -6.16 5.81 -31.74
CA SER A 38 -7.20 4.85 -32.14
C SER A 38 -8.48 5.62 -32.49
N VAL A 39 -8.81 5.66 -33.78
CA VAL A 39 -10.04 6.29 -34.29
C VAL A 39 -11.21 5.33 -34.08
N ALA A 40 -12.39 5.87 -33.74
CA ALA A 40 -13.55 5.08 -33.39
C ALA A 40 -14.24 4.41 -34.59
N ALA A 41 -14.83 3.23 -34.31
CA ALA A 41 -16.01 2.62 -34.92
C ALA A 41 -16.18 2.63 -36.45
N PHE A 42 -16.17 1.43 -37.05
CA PHE A 42 -17.23 0.99 -37.98
C PHE A 42 -17.32 -0.54 -38.02
N SER A 43 -18.54 -1.07 -38.14
CA SER A 43 -18.80 -2.43 -38.66
C SER A 43 -19.50 -2.30 -40.01
N PRO A 44 -19.35 -3.27 -40.94
CA PRO A 44 -20.46 -4.21 -41.08
C PRO A 44 -20.11 -5.63 -41.57
N GLN A 45 -20.98 -6.58 -41.17
CA GLN A 45 -21.46 -7.75 -41.94
C GLN A 45 -20.50 -8.89 -42.38
N ARG A 46 -21.08 -10.10 -42.49
CA ARG A 46 -20.48 -11.31 -43.10
C ARG A 46 -20.76 -11.34 -44.60
N PRO A 47 -20.09 -12.25 -45.34
CA PRO A 47 -20.88 -13.33 -45.93
C PRO A 47 -20.33 -14.75 -45.66
N PHE A 48 -21.15 -15.77 -45.93
CA PHE A 48 -20.78 -17.19 -45.98
C PHE A 48 -20.23 -17.57 -47.36
N GLN A 49 -19.32 -18.56 -47.44
CA GLN A 49 -19.47 -19.72 -48.37
C GLN A 49 -18.46 -20.87 -48.12
N ASN A 50 -19.03 -22.03 -47.75
CA ASN A 50 -18.76 -23.43 -48.13
C ASN A 50 -17.34 -24.06 -48.27
N HIS A 51 -17.27 -25.28 -47.69
CA HIS A 51 -16.37 -26.44 -47.84
C HIS A 51 -16.11 -26.95 -49.29
N PRO A 52 -15.18 -27.93 -49.58
CA PRO A 52 -14.73 -29.03 -48.70
C PRO A 52 -13.28 -29.60 -48.75
N ALA A 53 -12.98 -30.38 -47.68
CA ALA A 53 -12.15 -31.60 -47.52
C ALA A 53 -10.97 -31.98 -48.46
N ALA A 54 -9.86 -32.46 -47.86
CA ALA A 54 -9.41 -33.88 -47.95
C ALA A 54 -8.13 -34.22 -47.10
N VAL A 55 -8.12 -35.41 -46.48
CA VAL A 55 -7.04 -36.46 -46.45
C VAL A 55 -5.57 -35.97 -46.48
N SER A 56 -4.64 -36.27 -45.54
CA SER A 56 -4.45 -37.38 -44.56
C SER A 56 -3.53 -36.90 -43.40
N SER A 57 -2.80 -37.65 -42.54
CA SER A 57 -2.40 -39.07 -42.45
C SER A 57 -2.05 -39.50 -40.99
N ASN A 58 -1.47 -40.70 -40.79
CA ASN A 58 -1.01 -41.23 -39.50
C ASN A 58 0.53 -41.31 -39.41
N VAL A 59 1.10 -40.96 -38.25
CA VAL A 59 2.31 -41.62 -37.71
C VAL A 59 2.15 -41.80 -36.20
N LEU A 60 1.97 -43.04 -35.74
CA LEU A 60 2.23 -43.39 -34.34
C LEU A 60 3.74 -43.57 -34.14
N ARG A 61 4.26 -43.11 -33.00
CA ARG A 61 5.42 -43.74 -32.35
C ARG A 61 5.16 -43.91 -30.86
N THR A 62 5.27 -45.15 -30.42
CA THR A 62 5.14 -45.57 -29.03
C THR A 62 6.42 -45.28 -28.24
N TRP A 63 6.27 -45.06 -26.94
CA TRP A 63 7.33 -45.22 -25.94
C TRP A 63 6.81 -46.15 -24.82
N PRO A 64 7.69 -46.94 -24.18
CA PRO A 64 7.29 -48.13 -23.44
C PRO A 64 6.81 -47.86 -22.02
N HIS A 65 6.00 -48.80 -21.49
CA HIS A 65 5.67 -48.85 -20.07
C HIS A 65 6.90 -49.20 -19.21
N SER A 66 6.99 -48.59 -18.03
CA SER A 66 7.57 -49.20 -16.85
C SER A 66 6.64 -48.98 -15.66
N HIS A 67 6.40 -50.01 -14.86
CA HIS A 67 5.51 -49.90 -13.69
C HIS A 67 6.28 -49.38 -12.47
N GLY A 68 5.74 -48.34 -11.83
CA GLY A 68 6.26 -47.77 -10.59
C GLY A 68 5.12 -47.34 -9.68
N VAL A 69 4.42 -48.30 -9.07
CA VAL A 69 3.32 -48.00 -8.15
C VAL A 69 3.88 -47.42 -6.85
N ARG A 70 3.61 -46.14 -6.60
CA ARG A 70 3.69 -45.51 -5.27
C ARG A 70 2.43 -44.70 -5.03
N SER A 71 1.68 -45.08 -4.00
CA SER A 71 0.48 -44.37 -3.54
C SER A 71 0.86 -43.18 -2.67
N SER A 72 0.68 -41.96 -3.16
CA SER A 72 0.81 -40.73 -2.37
C SER A 72 -0.57 -40.33 -1.83
N SER A 73 -0.92 -40.84 -0.65
CA SER A 73 -2.21 -40.61 0.00
C SER A 73 -2.07 -39.87 1.34
N ASP A 74 -1.22 -38.84 1.36
CA ASP A 74 -0.95 -38.02 2.55
C ASP A 74 -1.82 -36.74 2.56
N TYR A 75 -3.12 -36.92 2.72
CA TYR A 75 -4.00 -35.88 3.26
C TYR A 75 -4.13 -36.10 4.77
N PRO A 76 -3.79 -35.12 5.64
CA PRO A 76 -4.00 -35.26 7.07
C PRO A 76 -5.50 -35.37 7.35
N THR A 77 -5.95 -36.57 7.71
CA THR A 77 -7.36 -36.86 7.94
C THR A 77 -7.79 -36.28 9.28
N LYS A 78 -9.02 -35.75 9.35
CA LYS A 78 -9.58 -35.13 10.57
C LYS A 78 -9.50 -36.08 11.77
N THR A 79 -8.77 -35.69 12.81
CA THR A 79 -8.90 -36.25 14.16
C THR A 79 -9.59 -35.20 15.04
N ASN A 80 -10.80 -35.49 15.52
CA ASN A 80 -11.47 -34.61 16.48
C ASN A 80 -10.75 -34.68 17.83
N ILE A 81 -10.11 -33.60 18.24
CA ILE A 81 -9.70 -33.38 19.63
C ILE A 81 -10.59 -32.27 20.19
N PHE A 82 -11.70 -32.69 20.81
CA PHE A 82 -12.35 -31.89 21.85
C PHE A 82 -11.66 -32.21 23.19
N SER A 83 -11.84 -31.31 24.17
CA SER A 83 -11.25 -31.39 25.52
C SER A 83 -9.72 -31.42 25.61
N SER A 84 -9.11 -30.25 25.40
CA SER A 84 -8.20 -29.69 26.41
C SER A 84 -8.60 -28.24 26.67
N SER A 85 -8.93 -27.90 27.92
CA SER A 85 -9.26 -26.54 28.31
C SER A 85 -7.98 -25.73 28.50
N GLU A 86 -7.41 -25.24 27.40
CA GLU A 86 -6.49 -24.11 27.49
C GLU A 86 -7.26 -22.93 28.10
N SER A 87 -6.77 -22.40 29.21
CA SER A 87 -7.37 -21.25 29.87
C SER A 87 -7.21 -20.04 28.96
N VAL A 88 -8.31 -19.62 28.32
CA VAL A 88 -8.37 -18.32 27.64
C VAL A 88 -7.98 -17.25 28.65
N VAL A 89 -6.80 -16.69 28.49
CA VAL A 89 -6.34 -15.55 29.29
C VAL A 89 -7.11 -14.33 28.78
N THR A 90 -8.31 -14.15 29.31
CA THR A 90 -9.15 -12.98 29.06
C THR A 90 -8.34 -11.74 29.39
N ARG A 91 -7.99 -10.97 28.37
CA ARG A 91 -7.34 -9.66 28.54
C ARG A 91 -8.29 -8.75 29.31
N GLU A 92 -7.77 -7.92 30.20
CA GLU A 92 -8.60 -6.93 30.90
C GLU A 92 -9.30 -6.03 29.87
N ASN A 93 -10.57 -5.69 30.11
CA ASN A 93 -11.38 -5.04 29.08
C ASN A 93 -10.92 -3.58 28.91
N VAL A 94 -10.20 -3.31 27.82
CA VAL A 94 -9.51 -2.03 27.58
C VAL A 94 -10.48 -0.89 27.22
N PHE A 95 -11.70 -1.23 26.80
CA PHE A 95 -12.71 -0.25 26.41
C PHE A 95 -13.40 0.37 27.63
N ASP A 96 -13.42 1.70 27.71
CA ASP A 96 -14.23 2.40 28.71
C ASP A 96 -15.74 2.33 28.38
N ASP A 97 -16.60 2.55 29.39
CA ASP A 97 -18.05 2.42 29.24
C ASP A 97 -18.64 3.32 28.13
N LYS A 98 -18.05 4.48 27.85
CA LYS A 98 -18.49 5.39 26.78
C LYS A 98 -18.06 4.90 25.42
N GLN A 99 -16.84 4.36 25.30
CA GLN A 99 -16.38 3.68 24.08
C GLN A 99 -17.27 2.48 23.77
N LYS A 100 -17.66 1.71 24.79
CA LYS A 100 -18.64 0.62 24.67
C LYS A 100 -20.01 1.11 24.22
N ASP A 101 -20.64 2.00 24.97
CA ASP A 101 -21.98 2.54 24.68
C ASP A 101 -22.05 3.17 23.27
N PHE A 102 -21.04 3.95 22.88
CA PHE A 102 -20.98 4.56 21.55
C PHE A 102 -20.80 3.51 20.45
N THR A 103 -19.93 2.52 20.64
CA THR A 103 -19.69 1.44 19.67
C THR A 103 -20.93 0.58 19.47
N MET A 104 -21.57 0.14 20.56
CA MET A 104 -22.82 -0.62 20.49
C MET A 104 -23.95 0.20 19.86
N GLY A 105 -24.13 1.45 20.30
CA GLY A 105 -25.14 2.36 19.77
C GLY A 105 -24.95 2.66 18.27
N TYR A 106 -23.72 2.84 17.81
CA TYR A 106 -23.40 3.04 16.40
C TYR A 106 -23.69 1.79 15.57
N LEU A 107 -23.14 0.62 15.97
CA LEU A 107 -23.28 -0.63 15.23
C LEU A 107 -24.74 -1.10 15.16
N ASN A 108 -25.48 -1.04 16.27
CA ASN A 108 -26.89 -1.42 16.29
C ASN A 108 -27.74 -0.50 15.39
N LYS A 109 -27.45 0.81 15.38
CA LYS A 109 -28.20 1.80 14.59
C LYS A 109 -27.88 1.78 13.09
N HIS A 110 -26.63 1.49 12.71
CA HIS A 110 -26.15 1.65 11.34
C HIS A 110 -25.81 0.33 10.62
N HIS A 111 -25.69 -0.79 11.34
CA HIS A 111 -25.14 -2.04 10.82
C HIS A 111 -26.00 -3.31 11.09
N GLY A 112 -27.27 -3.21 11.48
CA GLY A 112 -28.14 -4.39 11.75
C GLY A 112 -28.11 -5.51 10.68
N ASN A 113 -27.99 -5.17 9.39
CA ASN A 113 -27.83 -6.15 8.29
C ASN A 113 -26.46 -6.88 8.29
N LEU A 114 -25.40 -6.23 8.74
CA LEU A 114 -24.08 -6.83 8.96
C LEU A 114 -24.09 -7.70 10.22
N LEU A 115 -24.74 -7.22 11.28
CA LEU A 115 -24.94 -7.94 12.55
C LEU A 115 -25.73 -9.26 12.35
N ALA A 116 -26.80 -9.23 11.55
CA ALA A 116 -27.53 -10.44 11.15
C ALA A 116 -26.67 -11.42 10.31
N ASN A 117 -25.79 -10.89 9.45
CA ASN A 117 -24.81 -11.70 8.73
C ASN A 117 -23.77 -12.33 9.67
N PHE A 118 -23.28 -11.62 10.69
CA PHE A 118 -22.35 -12.15 11.70
C PHE A 118 -22.99 -13.28 12.50
N ALA A 119 -24.21 -13.08 13.03
CA ALA A 119 -24.97 -14.12 13.70
C ALA A 119 -25.18 -15.36 12.79
N SER A 120 -25.44 -15.14 11.50
CA SER A 120 -25.61 -16.20 10.49
C SER A 120 -24.30 -16.92 10.12
N ALA A 121 -23.13 -16.31 10.35
CA ALA A 121 -21.82 -16.83 9.93
C ALA A 121 -21.06 -17.54 11.06
N PHE A 122 -21.06 -16.95 12.26
CA PHE A 122 -20.11 -17.29 13.33
C PHE A 122 -20.74 -17.96 14.57
N THR A 123 -22.06 -18.14 14.60
CA THR A 123 -22.78 -18.73 15.75
C THR A 123 -23.49 -20.04 15.37
N GLU A 124 -23.92 -20.81 16.37
CA GLU A 124 -24.71 -22.03 16.15
C GLU A 124 -26.03 -21.77 15.39
N LEU A 125 -26.59 -20.56 15.47
CA LEU A 125 -27.78 -20.15 14.72
C LEU A 125 -27.57 -20.28 13.20
N GLY A 126 -26.34 -20.04 12.72
CA GLY A 126 -25.96 -20.27 11.32
C GLY A 126 -26.00 -21.75 10.92
N THR A 127 -25.54 -22.64 11.81
CA THR A 127 -25.62 -24.11 11.62
C THR A 127 -27.06 -24.61 11.71
N ILE A 128 -27.85 -24.09 12.64
CA ILE A 128 -29.27 -24.38 12.80
C ILE A 128 -30.06 -23.91 11.58
N GLN A 129 -29.74 -22.72 11.05
CA GLN A 129 -30.33 -22.19 9.82
C GLN A 129 -30.07 -23.10 8.63
N SER A 130 -28.81 -23.47 8.38
CA SER A 130 -28.45 -24.35 7.26
C SER A 130 -29.10 -25.73 7.39
N LYS A 131 -29.16 -26.30 8.60
CA LYS A 131 -29.86 -27.59 8.85
C LYS A 131 -31.37 -27.50 8.59
N LYS A 132 -32.05 -26.47 9.09
CA LYS A 132 -33.52 -26.29 8.93
C LYS A 132 -33.91 -25.92 7.49
N ASN A 133 -33.08 -25.15 6.78
CA ASN A 133 -33.37 -24.70 5.42
C ASN A 133 -32.95 -25.70 4.33
N ALA A 134 -32.24 -26.78 4.66
CA ALA A 134 -31.72 -27.76 3.70
C ALA A 134 -32.79 -28.41 2.80
N PHE A 135 -34.00 -28.62 3.32
CA PHE A 135 -35.12 -29.24 2.59
C PHE A 135 -36.26 -28.27 2.27
N THR A 136 -36.32 -27.12 2.94
CA THR A 136 -37.35 -26.08 2.71
C THR A 136 -36.77 -24.72 3.08
N GLY A 137 -36.38 -23.95 2.07
CA GLY A 137 -35.83 -22.60 2.24
C GLY A 137 -36.80 -21.69 3.01
N GLY A 138 -36.25 -20.83 3.88
CA GLY A 138 -37.05 -19.91 4.70
C GLY A 138 -37.76 -20.55 5.91
N SER A 139 -37.49 -21.81 6.22
CA SER A 139 -38.02 -22.46 7.45
C SER A 139 -37.41 -21.90 8.75
N TYR A 140 -36.22 -21.30 8.64
CA TYR A 140 -35.54 -20.59 9.72
C TYR A 140 -34.84 -19.34 9.16
N LYS A 141 -35.16 -18.18 9.72
CA LYS A 141 -34.62 -16.87 9.31
C LYS A 141 -34.11 -16.13 10.55
N ILE A 142 -32.92 -15.53 10.45
CA ILE A 142 -32.48 -14.48 11.37
C ILE A 142 -33.09 -13.18 10.84
N GLU A 143 -33.87 -12.48 11.67
CA GLU A 143 -34.62 -11.30 11.24
C GLU A 143 -33.95 -10.00 11.66
N ASP A 144 -33.43 -9.96 12.88
CA ASP A 144 -32.74 -8.81 13.47
C ASP A 144 -31.64 -9.29 14.44
N SER A 145 -30.66 -8.44 14.73
CA SER A 145 -29.50 -8.77 15.56
C SER A 145 -28.87 -7.52 16.16
N THR A 146 -28.77 -7.47 17.48
CA THR A 146 -28.21 -6.32 18.24
C THR A 146 -27.05 -6.78 19.11
N ILE A 147 -25.96 -6.01 19.13
CA ILE A 147 -24.86 -6.17 20.10
C ILE A 147 -25.35 -5.69 21.47
N VAL A 148 -25.03 -6.46 22.51
CA VAL A 148 -25.38 -6.17 23.91
C VAL A 148 -24.18 -6.12 24.85
N ASP A 149 -23.02 -6.67 24.44
CA ASP A 149 -21.70 -6.43 25.05
C ASP A 149 -20.59 -6.83 24.06
N PHE A 150 -19.36 -6.34 24.29
CA PHE A 150 -18.16 -6.81 23.60
C PHE A 150 -16.89 -6.63 24.46
N ASP A 151 -15.82 -7.31 24.05
CA ASP A 151 -14.48 -7.19 24.60
C ASP A 151 -13.43 -7.18 23.46
N GLN A 152 -12.13 -7.31 23.77
CA GLN A 152 -11.07 -7.28 22.75
C GLN A 152 -11.10 -8.49 21.79
N ASP A 153 -11.68 -9.62 22.20
CA ASP A 153 -11.61 -10.89 21.49
C ASP A 153 -13.00 -11.46 21.14
N SER A 154 -14.11 -10.92 21.67
CA SER A 154 -15.48 -11.41 21.47
C SER A 154 -16.56 -10.33 21.31
N ILE A 155 -17.68 -10.70 20.67
CA ILE A 155 -18.92 -9.90 20.59
C ILE A 155 -20.10 -10.76 21.07
N THR A 156 -20.94 -10.19 21.94
CA THR A 156 -22.18 -10.81 22.44
C THR A 156 -23.41 -10.05 21.93
N MET A 157 -24.42 -10.82 21.49
CA MET A 157 -25.56 -10.30 20.74
C MET A 157 -26.88 -10.94 21.15
N ASP A 158 -27.96 -10.17 21.13
CA ASP A 158 -29.34 -10.66 21.14
C ASP A 158 -29.85 -10.73 19.69
N VAL A 159 -30.22 -11.93 19.25
CA VAL A 159 -30.55 -12.25 17.86
C VAL A 159 -31.99 -12.76 17.77
N THR A 160 -32.84 -12.05 17.01
CA THR A 160 -34.24 -12.43 16.82
C THR A 160 -34.38 -13.38 15.63
N VAL A 161 -34.87 -14.58 15.90
CA VAL A 161 -35.05 -15.64 14.90
C VAL A 161 -36.52 -15.99 14.68
N GLN A 162 -36.90 -16.07 13.41
CA GLN A 162 -38.23 -16.49 12.97
C GLN A 162 -38.16 -17.94 12.49
N ILE A 163 -38.92 -18.81 13.17
CA ILE A 163 -39.15 -20.20 12.75
C ILE A 163 -40.49 -20.27 12.04
N ARG A 164 -40.59 -20.96 10.90
CA ARG A 164 -41.86 -21.07 10.17
C ARG A 164 -42.99 -21.60 11.08
N SER A 165 -44.09 -20.86 11.13
CA SER A 165 -45.29 -21.15 11.94
C SER A 165 -45.06 -21.19 13.45
N LYS A 166 -44.17 -20.33 13.96
CA LYS A 166 -44.05 -19.95 15.37
C LYS A 166 -43.94 -18.43 15.49
N GLU A 167 -44.10 -17.89 16.70
CA GLU A 167 -43.71 -16.51 16.99
C GLU A 167 -42.17 -16.34 16.89
N PRO A 168 -41.67 -15.11 16.67
CA PRO A 168 -40.24 -14.82 16.77
C PRO A 168 -39.71 -15.10 18.19
N THR A 169 -38.47 -15.57 18.28
CA THR A 169 -37.77 -15.76 19.56
C THR A 169 -36.40 -15.09 19.53
N THR A 170 -36.05 -14.38 20.59
CA THR A 170 -34.71 -13.78 20.74
C THR A 170 -33.80 -14.75 21.48
N GLU A 171 -32.65 -15.08 20.88
CA GLU A 171 -31.62 -15.96 21.44
C GLU A 171 -30.33 -15.14 21.65
N ARG A 172 -29.73 -15.22 22.84
CA ARG A 172 -28.44 -14.56 23.14
C ARG A 172 -27.28 -15.45 22.71
N VAL A 173 -26.33 -14.89 21.96
CA VAL A 173 -25.18 -15.60 21.39
C VAL A 173 -23.90 -14.78 21.48
N THR A 174 -22.76 -15.47 21.62
CA THR A 174 -21.42 -14.87 21.65
C THR A 174 -20.55 -15.59 20.62
N PHE A 175 -19.65 -14.85 19.96
CA PHE A 175 -18.62 -15.44 19.09
C PHE A 175 -17.30 -14.65 19.18
N LEU A 176 -16.20 -15.31 18.83
CA LEU A 176 -14.85 -14.72 18.84
C LEU A 176 -14.58 -13.92 17.55
N LEU A 177 -13.81 -12.85 17.63
CA LEU A 177 -13.43 -12.03 16.48
C LEU A 177 -12.52 -12.78 15.48
N ASP A 178 -11.78 -13.78 15.97
CA ASP A 178 -10.98 -14.70 15.14
C ASP A 178 -11.76 -15.92 14.62
N ALA A 179 -13.09 -15.95 14.82
CA ALA A 179 -13.93 -17.04 14.34
C ALA A 179 -13.81 -17.28 12.83
N TYR A 180 -14.08 -18.52 12.44
CA TYR A 180 -14.28 -18.94 11.06
C TYR A 180 -15.76 -19.25 10.83
N PRO A 181 -16.26 -19.22 9.58
CA PRO A 181 -17.61 -19.63 9.27
C PRO A 181 -17.92 -21.04 9.79
N VAL A 182 -19.09 -21.21 10.42
CA VAL A 182 -19.53 -22.50 10.96
C VAL A 182 -19.73 -23.55 9.86
N GLU A 183 -19.71 -24.84 10.20
CA GLU A 183 -19.68 -25.96 9.24
C GLU A 183 -20.82 -25.91 8.19
N GLY A 184 -22.01 -25.41 8.57
CA GLY A 184 -23.14 -25.21 7.65
C GLY A 184 -23.02 -24.01 6.70
N LYS A 185 -21.94 -23.21 6.77
CA LYS A 185 -21.83 -21.87 6.17
C LYS A 185 -20.54 -21.61 5.38
N GLN A 186 -19.54 -22.47 5.49
CA GLN A 186 -18.24 -22.38 4.78
C GLN A 186 -18.34 -22.38 3.23
N ARG A 187 -19.51 -22.75 2.66
CA ARG A 187 -19.79 -22.63 1.22
C ARG A 187 -20.33 -21.25 0.80
N GLN A 188 -20.86 -20.48 1.75
CA GLN A 188 -21.43 -19.14 1.54
C GLN A 188 -20.42 -18.06 1.91
N PHE A 189 -19.69 -18.26 3.01
CA PHE A 189 -18.73 -17.31 3.55
C PHE A 189 -17.31 -17.88 3.43
N LYS A 190 -16.42 -17.15 2.75
CA LYS A 190 -15.03 -17.56 2.54
C LYS A 190 -14.22 -17.21 3.78
N ALA A 191 -13.55 -18.20 4.36
CA ALA A 191 -12.60 -17.98 5.45
C ALA A 191 -11.47 -17.02 5.01
N GLN A 192 -11.13 -16.07 5.87
CA GLN A 192 -9.96 -15.20 5.74
C GLN A 192 -8.90 -15.61 6.78
N PRO A 193 -7.60 -15.38 6.50
CA PRO A 193 -6.52 -15.57 7.49
C PRO A 193 -6.84 -14.88 8.82
N LEU A 194 -6.29 -15.38 9.92
CA LEU A 194 -6.28 -14.61 11.17
C LEU A 194 -5.45 -13.35 10.98
N ILE A 195 -5.84 -12.27 11.65
CA ILE A 195 -4.97 -11.11 11.80
C ILE A 195 -3.86 -11.53 12.78
N PRO A 196 -2.57 -11.37 12.43
CA PRO A 196 -1.50 -11.61 13.39
C PRO A 196 -1.73 -10.73 14.62
N LEU A 197 -1.69 -11.32 15.81
CA LEU A 197 -1.60 -10.57 17.05
C LEU A 197 -0.34 -9.69 16.96
N ALA A 198 -0.55 -8.40 16.68
CA ALA A 198 0.53 -7.44 16.75
C ALA A 198 1.03 -7.39 18.20
N GLY A 199 2.34 -7.18 18.36
CA GLY A 199 2.95 -7.05 19.69
C GLY A 199 2.51 -5.77 20.41
N GLU A 200 3.32 -5.36 21.38
CA GLU A 200 3.06 -4.30 22.39
C GLU A 200 2.74 -2.88 21.86
N TYR A 201 2.58 -2.70 20.55
CA TYR A 201 2.54 -1.42 19.85
C TYR A 201 1.23 -1.12 19.09
N VAL A 202 0.24 -2.01 19.08
CA VAL A 202 -1.08 -1.73 18.48
C VAL A 202 -2.11 -1.41 19.55
N ASN A 203 -2.77 -0.26 19.40
CA ASN A 203 -3.87 0.17 20.24
C ASN A 203 -5.01 -0.87 20.16
N PRO A 204 -5.53 -1.40 21.30
CA PRO A 204 -6.59 -2.41 21.31
C PRO A 204 -7.88 -2.01 20.58
N VAL A 205 -8.16 -0.70 20.44
CA VAL A 205 -9.23 -0.20 19.55
C VAL A 205 -8.98 -0.61 18.10
N ASP A 206 -7.77 -0.39 17.57
CA ASP A 206 -7.45 -0.68 16.17
C ASP A 206 -7.31 -2.18 15.91
N ASP A 207 -6.84 -2.96 16.89
CA ASP A 207 -6.87 -4.43 16.86
C ASP A 207 -8.31 -4.94 16.71
N PHE A 208 -9.21 -4.55 17.61
CA PHE A 208 -10.63 -4.88 17.55
C PHE A 208 -11.25 -4.48 16.20
N MET A 209 -11.04 -3.24 15.75
CA MET A 209 -11.61 -2.75 14.48
C MET A 209 -11.05 -3.50 13.27
N ARG A 210 -9.77 -3.90 13.26
CA ARG A 210 -9.22 -4.79 12.22
C ARG A 210 -9.88 -6.15 12.24
N ARG A 211 -10.05 -6.79 13.42
CA ARG A 211 -10.70 -8.11 13.50
C ARG A 211 -12.17 -8.04 13.10
N VAL A 212 -12.89 -6.96 13.42
CA VAL A 212 -14.24 -6.69 12.88
C VAL A 212 -14.21 -6.49 11.35
N CYS A 213 -13.23 -5.77 10.79
CA CYS A 213 -13.06 -5.64 9.34
C CYS A 213 -12.81 -7.00 8.66
N ARG A 214 -12.00 -7.89 9.24
CA ARG A 214 -11.83 -9.28 8.78
C ARG A 214 -13.17 -10.02 8.73
N LEU A 215 -14.00 -9.91 9.76
CA LEU A 215 -15.35 -10.52 9.76
C LEU A 215 -16.23 -9.93 8.66
N CYS A 216 -16.18 -8.62 8.40
CA CYS A 216 -16.89 -7.96 7.30
C CYS A 216 -16.51 -8.56 5.93
N HIS A 217 -15.22 -8.78 5.69
CA HIS A 217 -14.72 -9.47 4.48
C HIS A 217 -15.24 -10.91 4.37
N ILE A 218 -15.25 -11.68 5.46
CA ILE A 218 -15.74 -13.06 5.48
C ILE A 218 -17.22 -13.15 5.09
N VAL A 219 -18.05 -12.20 5.55
CA VAL A 219 -19.50 -12.19 5.28
C VAL A 219 -19.92 -11.43 4.02
N GLY A 220 -18.98 -11.05 3.16
CA GLY A 220 -19.27 -10.35 1.90
C GLY A 220 -19.78 -8.92 2.10
N ARG A 221 -19.26 -8.21 3.11
CA ARG A 221 -19.58 -6.81 3.43
C ARG A 221 -18.33 -5.89 3.46
N PRO A 222 -17.43 -5.93 2.46
CA PRO A 222 -16.20 -5.13 2.47
C PRO A 222 -16.48 -3.62 2.55
N GLY A 223 -17.53 -3.10 1.91
CA GLY A 223 -17.90 -1.68 1.96
C GLY A 223 -18.40 -1.16 3.33
N ASP A 224 -18.66 -2.03 4.31
CA ASP A 224 -18.93 -1.58 5.68
C ASP A 224 -17.65 -1.25 6.46
N THR A 225 -16.49 -1.77 6.04
CA THR A 225 -15.21 -1.61 6.75
C THR A 225 -14.76 -0.16 6.90
N GLY A 226 -15.02 0.72 5.92
CA GLY A 226 -14.71 2.15 6.05
C GLY A 226 -15.37 2.82 7.25
N LYS A 227 -16.63 2.44 7.56
CA LYS A 227 -17.36 2.94 8.73
C LYS A 227 -16.79 2.37 10.03
N ILE A 228 -16.32 1.12 10.04
CA ILE A 228 -15.64 0.49 11.17
C ILE A 228 -14.32 1.22 11.48
N ILE A 229 -13.56 1.61 10.46
CA ILE A 229 -12.35 2.43 10.65
C ILE A 229 -12.70 3.83 11.15
N GLN A 230 -13.73 4.47 10.58
CA GLN A 230 -14.19 5.78 11.05
C GLN A 230 -14.65 5.74 12.52
N LEU A 231 -15.30 4.65 12.94
CA LEU A 231 -15.68 4.39 14.34
C LEU A 231 -14.46 4.24 15.25
N GLY A 232 -13.45 3.47 14.82
CA GLY A 232 -12.16 3.35 15.54
C GLY A 232 -11.47 4.70 15.77
N ILE A 233 -11.40 5.53 14.73
CA ILE A 233 -10.86 6.91 14.83
C ILE A 233 -11.69 7.76 15.81
N GLN A 234 -13.03 7.65 15.78
CA GLN A 234 -13.92 8.42 16.65
C GLN A 234 -13.84 8.03 18.14
N ILE A 235 -13.53 6.77 18.48
CA ILE A 235 -13.43 6.30 19.87
C ILE A 235 -12.02 6.32 20.46
N GLY A 236 -11.02 6.84 19.73
CA GLY A 236 -9.65 6.99 20.24
C GLY A 236 -8.67 5.88 19.84
N GLY A 237 -8.87 5.26 18.68
CA GLY A 237 -7.82 4.51 17.98
C GLY A 237 -6.61 5.39 17.63
N ALA A 238 -5.48 4.77 17.28
CA ALA A 238 -4.22 5.46 16.96
C ALA A 238 -4.22 6.17 15.58
N GLY A 239 -5.40 6.43 15.01
CA GLY A 239 -5.53 7.04 13.68
C GLY A 239 -5.16 6.10 12.53
N VAL A 240 -5.40 4.78 12.66
CA VAL A 240 -5.08 3.80 11.61
C VAL A 240 -5.93 4.05 10.37
N GLY A 241 -5.34 4.71 9.37
CA GLY A 241 -6.07 5.18 8.20
C GLY A 241 -6.81 6.50 8.43
N ASP A 242 -6.43 7.30 9.42
CA ASP A 242 -6.80 8.72 9.43
C ASP A 242 -6.01 9.48 8.35
N LEU A 243 -6.70 10.32 7.58
CA LEU A 243 -6.11 11.21 6.59
C LEU A 243 -6.53 12.64 6.92
N LYS A 244 -5.54 13.50 7.17
CA LYS A 244 -5.80 14.88 7.57
C LYS A 244 -6.70 15.61 6.57
N GLU A 245 -7.66 16.36 7.12
CA GLU A 245 -8.54 17.22 6.35
C GLU A 245 -7.78 18.40 5.72
N ASN A 246 -8.34 18.99 4.68
CA ASN A 246 -7.86 20.22 4.05
C ASN A 246 -6.40 20.16 3.57
N MET A 247 -5.98 18.97 3.14
CA MET A 247 -4.69 18.72 2.50
C MET A 247 -4.61 19.29 1.07
N TYR A 248 -5.77 19.61 0.46
CA TYR A 248 -5.91 20.22 -0.86
C TYR A 248 -4.97 19.61 -1.91
N LEU A 249 -5.02 18.28 -2.08
CA LEU A 249 -4.04 17.57 -2.91
C LEU A 249 -4.09 17.98 -4.39
N ASN A 250 -5.21 18.54 -4.84
CA ASN A 250 -5.37 19.14 -6.17
C ASN A 250 -4.58 20.47 -6.36
N GLN A 251 -4.13 21.13 -5.29
CA GLN A 251 -3.38 22.40 -5.35
C GLN A 251 -1.88 22.14 -5.38
N VAL A 252 -1.27 22.30 -6.55
CA VAL A 252 0.16 22.04 -6.79
C VAL A 252 0.84 23.32 -7.30
N PRO A 253 2.03 23.74 -6.81
CA PRO A 253 2.87 23.08 -5.81
C PRO A 253 2.22 23.03 -4.42
N HIS A 254 2.41 21.91 -3.72
CA HIS A 254 1.92 21.72 -2.37
C HIS A 254 2.65 22.66 -1.39
N ASN A 255 2.00 23.00 -0.28
CA ASN A 255 2.62 23.79 0.78
C ASN A 255 3.56 22.94 1.66
N ARG A 256 4.42 23.58 2.48
CA ARG A 256 5.40 22.89 3.34
C ARG A 256 4.74 21.95 4.37
N TYR A 257 3.53 22.25 4.82
CA TYR A 257 2.78 21.43 5.78
C TYR A 257 2.30 20.11 5.16
N VAL A 258 1.75 20.17 3.94
CA VAL A 258 1.33 18.99 3.16
C VAL A 258 2.53 18.06 2.86
N ARG A 259 3.65 18.62 2.37
CA ARG A 259 4.88 17.85 2.18
C ARG A 259 5.39 17.22 3.48
N LYS A 260 5.55 18.02 4.55
CA LYS A 260 6.04 17.52 5.84
C LYS A 260 5.16 16.41 6.42
N TYR A 261 3.83 16.50 6.30
CA TYR A 261 2.94 15.42 6.76
C TYR A 261 3.27 14.08 6.11
N PHE A 262 3.39 14.02 4.78
CA PHE A 262 3.76 12.78 4.11
C PHE A 262 5.19 12.33 4.44
N TYR A 263 6.13 13.25 4.62
CA TYR A 263 7.50 12.93 5.02
C TYR A 263 7.56 12.31 6.43
N ASP A 264 6.87 12.91 7.40
CA ASP A 264 6.84 12.44 8.78
C ASP A 264 6.19 11.04 8.87
N MET A 265 5.10 10.80 8.15
CA MET A 265 4.46 9.48 8.11
C MET A 265 5.35 8.42 7.47
N ALA A 266 5.96 8.73 6.32
CA ALA A 266 6.84 7.81 5.60
C ALA A 266 8.12 7.48 6.40
N ALA A 267 8.70 8.48 7.08
CA ALA A 267 9.87 8.30 7.95
C ALA A 267 9.53 7.44 9.18
N ASN A 268 8.40 7.70 9.84
CA ASN A 268 7.94 6.89 10.99
C ASN A 268 7.62 5.44 10.57
N ALA A 269 6.93 5.24 9.45
CA ALA A 269 6.64 3.91 8.91
C ALA A 269 7.91 3.14 8.51
N THR A 270 8.95 3.84 8.03
CA THR A 270 10.25 3.25 7.71
C THR A 270 11.02 2.86 8.98
N LEU A 271 11.02 3.71 10.01
CA LEU A 271 11.65 3.39 11.29
C LEU A 271 10.99 2.19 11.98
N ASP A 272 9.65 2.14 12.02
CA ASP A 272 8.91 0.98 12.53
C ASP A 272 9.25 -0.31 11.77
N ALA A 273 9.36 -0.24 10.43
CA ALA A 273 9.74 -1.38 9.62
C ALA A 273 11.17 -1.87 9.88
N VAL A 274 12.12 -0.96 10.06
CA VAL A 274 13.52 -1.28 10.43
C VAL A 274 13.59 -1.94 11.82
N ILE A 275 12.83 -1.43 12.80
CA ILE A 275 12.74 -2.02 14.15
C ILE A 275 12.09 -3.41 14.12
N GLN A 276 11.09 -3.64 13.28
CA GLN A 276 10.46 -4.96 13.14
C GLN A 276 11.38 -5.95 12.40
N CYS A 277 12.18 -5.47 11.45
CA CYS A 277 13.19 -6.28 10.78
C CYS A 277 14.31 -6.73 11.73
N SER A 278 14.80 -5.86 12.61
CA SER A 278 15.83 -6.25 13.61
C SER A 278 15.31 -7.22 14.68
N LYS A 279 13.98 -7.30 14.86
CA LYS A 279 13.30 -8.33 15.67
C LYS A 279 13.02 -9.63 14.91
N GLY A 280 13.30 -9.70 13.60
CA GLY A 280 12.96 -10.84 12.74
C GLY A 280 11.47 -10.97 12.40
N GLU A 281 10.67 -9.93 12.64
CA GLU A 281 9.22 -9.90 12.43
C GLU A 281 8.80 -9.43 11.02
N LEU A 282 9.77 -8.93 10.24
CA LEU A 282 9.57 -8.32 8.92
C LEU A 282 10.74 -8.69 7.99
N SER A 283 10.50 -8.75 6.67
CA SER A 283 11.61 -8.98 5.73
C SER A 283 12.50 -7.74 5.59
N ASN A 284 13.80 -7.97 5.47
CA ASN A 284 14.80 -7.01 5.03
C ASN A 284 14.47 -6.33 3.69
N ARG A 285 13.69 -6.96 2.80
CA ARG A 285 13.26 -6.40 1.51
C ARG A 285 11.97 -5.59 1.69
N MET A 286 12.08 -4.27 1.63
CA MET A 286 10.98 -3.34 1.91
C MET A 286 10.69 -2.42 0.71
N ILE A 287 9.42 -2.13 0.42
CA ILE A 287 9.01 -1.16 -0.60
C ILE A 287 8.18 -0.02 0.01
N MET A 288 8.52 1.20 -0.38
CA MET A 288 7.79 2.42 -0.07
C MET A 288 7.23 3.06 -1.35
N THR A 289 5.95 3.42 -1.32
CA THR A 289 5.26 4.13 -2.40
C THR A 289 4.65 5.43 -1.88
N ALA A 290 5.05 6.57 -2.42
CA ALA A 290 4.52 7.90 -2.10
C ALA A 290 4.21 8.64 -3.40
N MET A 291 2.96 8.57 -3.85
CA MET A 291 2.50 8.96 -5.19
C MET A 291 1.36 9.99 -5.12
N PHE A 292 1.54 11.03 -4.29
CA PHE A 292 0.79 12.29 -4.41
C PHE A 292 1.32 13.11 -5.61
N PRO A 293 0.62 14.15 -6.12
CA PRO A 293 0.92 14.72 -7.44
C PRO A 293 2.36 15.20 -7.68
N GLU A 294 3.04 15.83 -6.71
CA GLU A 294 4.46 16.21 -6.86
C GLU A 294 5.42 15.01 -6.93
N MET A 295 4.99 13.81 -6.53
CA MET A 295 5.84 12.61 -6.44
C MET A 295 5.47 11.49 -7.43
N ASN A 296 4.34 11.61 -8.13
CA ASN A 296 3.94 10.66 -9.17
C ASN A 296 4.53 11.06 -10.55
N PRO A 297 5.46 10.28 -11.14
CA PRO A 297 6.07 10.60 -12.44
C PRO A 297 5.11 10.59 -13.65
N GLN A 298 3.87 10.14 -13.46
CA GLN A 298 2.81 10.21 -14.48
C GLN A 298 2.12 11.58 -14.54
N MET A 299 2.34 12.45 -13.55
CA MET A 299 1.79 13.82 -13.50
C MET A 299 2.77 14.83 -14.09
N ASP A 300 2.24 15.86 -14.74
CA ASP A 300 2.99 17.03 -15.22
C ASP A 300 3.68 17.82 -14.09
N SER A 301 3.08 17.78 -12.89
CA SER A 301 3.55 18.41 -11.67
C SER A 301 4.64 17.64 -10.91
N TYR A 302 5.16 16.54 -11.48
CA TYR A 302 6.23 15.75 -10.85
C TYR A 302 7.49 16.59 -10.57
N ARG A 303 7.95 16.55 -9.31
CA ARG A 303 9.09 17.30 -8.80
C ARG A 303 10.04 16.36 -8.06
N ILE A 304 11.15 16.01 -8.74
CA ILE A 304 12.24 15.20 -8.16
C ILE A 304 12.77 15.75 -6.82
N GLY A 305 12.75 17.06 -6.61
CA GLY A 305 13.11 17.69 -5.34
C GLY A 305 12.22 17.23 -4.17
N THR A 306 10.93 17.01 -4.38
CA THR A 306 9.98 16.54 -3.35
C THR A 306 10.28 15.08 -2.96
N LEU A 307 10.74 14.24 -3.91
CA LEU A 307 11.24 12.90 -3.60
C LEU A 307 12.55 12.95 -2.80
N LEU A 308 13.48 13.84 -3.16
CA LEU A 308 14.76 13.96 -2.45
C LEU A 308 14.59 14.54 -1.05
N GLU A 309 13.69 15.52 -0.88
CA GLU A 309 13.26 16.04 0.42
C GLU A 309 12.66 14.90 1.31
N LEU A 310 11.82 14.01 0.75
CA LEU A 310 11.35 12.81 1.46
C LEU A 310 12.53 11.90 1.85
N THR A 311 13.42 11.56 0.91
CA THR A 311 14.57 10.69 1.19
C THR A 311 15.47 11.29 2.27
N ARG A 312 15.65 12.62 2.30
CA ARG A 312 16.36 13.33 3.36
C ARG A 312 15.70 13.10 4.72
N SER A 313 14.40 13.32 4.83
CA SER A 313 13.64 13.12 6.07
C SER A 313 13.69 11.68 6.58
N VAL A 314 13.63 10.68 5.69
CA VAL A 314 13.75 9.26 6.08
C VAL A 314 15.16 8.91 6.53
N ALA A 315 16.20 9.39 5.84
CA ALA A 315 17.59 9.15 6.20
C ALA A 315 17.95 9.80 7.55
N ILE A 316 17.55 11.06 7.78
CA ILE A 316 17.69 11.75 9.07
C ILE A 316 16.98 10.95 10.17
N LYS A 317 15.74 10.48 9.94
CA LYS A 317 14.96 9.81 10.98
C LYS A 317 15.54 8.45 11.43
N LEU A 318 16.31 7.81 10.57
CA LEU A 318 17.07 6.59 10.90
C LEU A 318 18.40 6.92 11.57
N ALA A 319 19.10 7.97 11.12
CA ALA A 319 20.34 8.45 11.74
C ALA A 319 20.11 9.02 13.16
N GLU A 320 18.95 9.62 13.45
CA GLU A 320 18.48 9.96 14.80
C GLU A 320 18.50 8.75 15.77
N GLN A 321 18.52 7.52 15.26
CA GLN A 321 18.57 6.28 16.03
C GLN A 321 19.96 5.61 15.99
N ASN A 322 20.99 6.35 15.56
CA ASN A 322 22.39 5.91 15.38
C ASN A 322 22.59 4.82 14.31
N LEU A 323 21.66 4.68 13.36
CA LEU A 323 21.79 3.76 12.23
C LEU A 323 22.59 4.41 11.11
N ARG A 324 23.57 3.71 10.54
CA ARG A 324 24.27 4.18 9.32
C ARG A 324 23.42 3.86 8.09
N VAL A 325 23.03 4.91 7.37
CA VAL A 325 22.13 4.86 6.22
C VAL A 325 22.92 5.12 4.94
N ARG A 326 22.97 4.15 4.03
CA ARG A 326 23.44 4.42 2.67
C ARG A 326 22.28 4.72 1.73
N VAL A 327 22.27 5.94 1.18
CA VAL A 327 21.32 6.35 0.16
C VAL A 327 21.91 6.07 -1.22
N CYS A 328 21.32 5.10 -1.92
CA CYS A 328 21.74 4.62 -3.23
C CYS A 328 20.83 5.16 -4.34
N VAL A 329 21.45 5.65 -5.41
CA VAL A 329 20.76 6.04 -6.66
C VAL A 329 21.20 5.09 -7.77
N GLN A 330 20.29 4.66 -8.66
CA GLN A 330 20.67 3.79 -9.78
C GLN A 330 21.72 4.48 -10.67
N GLY A 331 22.85 3.81 -10.89
CA GLY A 331 23.92 4.28 -11.77
C GLY A 331 23.56 4.21 -13.25
N SER A 332 24.45 4.71 -14.10
CA SER A 332 24.38 4.53 -15.55
C SER A 332 24.50 3.05 -15.92
N MET A 333 23.46 2.46 -16.48
CA MET A 333 23.48 1.09 -17.00
C MET A 333 23.64 1.06 -18.53
N GLY A 334 23.68 -0.17 -19.07
CA GLY A 334 23.62 -0.47 -20.50
C GLY A 334 24.98 -0.55 -21.21
N VAL A 335 25.05 -1.42 -22.22
CA VAL A 335 26.25 -1.68 -23.04
C VAL A 335 26.06 -1.12 -24.45
N GLY A 336 27.14 -0.64 -25.07
CA GLY A 336 27.10 -0.07 -26.42
C GLY A 336 26.18 1.16 -26.51
N ILE A 337 25.21 1.13 -27.42
CA ILE A 337 24.27 2.24 -27.67
C ILE A 337 23.33 2.54 -26.48
N PHE A 338 23.23 1.64 -25.51
CA PHE A 338 22.41 1.82 -24.31
C PHE A 338 23.18 2.37 -23.11
N THR A 339 24.46 2.70 -23.27
CA THR A 339 25.28 3.33 -22.22
C THR A 339 24.71 4.68 -21.76
N GLY A 340 24.80 4.94 -20.45
CA GLY A 340 24.35 6.20 -19.85
C GLY A 340 22.88 6.23 -19.43
N ILE A 341 22.15 5.10 -19.48
CA ILE A 341 20.68 5.08 -19.29
C ILE A 341 20.36 4.42 -17.92
N PRO A 342 19.45 4.97 -17.09
CA PRO A 342 18.68 6.21 -17.27
C PRO A 342 19.51 7.50 -17.11
N LYS A 343 19.54 8.35 -18.15
CA LYS A 343 20.19 9.68 -18.12
C LYS A 343 19.58 10.63 -17.08
N THR A 344 18.37 10.33 -16.63
CA THR A 344 17.65 11.06 -15.58
C THR A 344 18.26 10.85 -14.19
N LEU A 345 18.79 9.66 -13.87
CA LEU A 345 19.17 9.29 -12.50
C LEU A 345 20.60 9.69 -12.11
N SER A 346 21.52 9.83 -13.07
CA SER A 346 22.87 10.35 -12.79
C SER A 346 22.84 11.79 -12.24
N GLY A 347 21.89 12.61 -12.71
CA GLY A 347 21.62 13.94 -12.15
C GLY A 347 21.07 13.88 -10.72
N VAL A 348 20.25 12.87 -10.39
CA VAL A 348 19.64 12.71 -9.06
C VAL A 348 20.70 12.47 -7.98
N SER A 349 21.73 11.67 -8.26
CA SER A 349 22.85 11.46 -7.33
C SER A 349 23.60 12.77 -7.03
N THR A 350 23.88 13.56 -8.06
CA THR A 350 24.51 14.89 -7.91
C THR A 350 23.64 15.87 -7.13
N LEU A 351 22.31 15.83 -7.30
CA LEU A 351 21.37 16.67 -6.56
C LEU A 351 21.26 16.25 -5.09
N LEU A 352 21.23 14.96 -4.79
CA LEU A 352 21.20 14.41 -3.43
C LEU A 352 22.45 14.81 -2.63
N GLN A 353 23.63 14.75 -3.25
CA GLN A 353 24.92 15.13 -2.64
C GLN A 353 25.09 16.65 -2.44
N ARG A 354 24.35 17.47 -3.19
CA ARG A 354 24.37 18.94 -3.11
C ARG A 354 23.12 19.53 -2.44
N MET A 355 22.26 18.67 -1.92
CA MET A 355 21.11 19.09 -1.12
C MET A 355 21.61 19.63 0.21
N ASP A 356 20.90 20.61 0.76
CA ASP A 356 21.11 21.04 2.13
C ASP A 356 20.74 19.88 3.08
N TRP A 357 21.72 19.37 3.84
CA TRP A 357 21.55 18.36 4.90
C TRP A 357 21.61 18.97 6.31
N GLN A 358 21.89 20.27 6.44
CA GLN A 358 22.11 20.98 7.71
C GLN A 358 23.15 20.23 8.58
N SER A 359 24.34 19.97 8.02
CA SER A 359 25.34 19.02 8.53
C SER A 359 26.74 19.64 8.73
N GLU A 360 26.91 20.94 8.49
CA GLU A 360 28.15 21.67 8.78
C GLU A 360 28.29 21.97 10.29
N GLU A 361 29.45 22.50 10.70
CA GLU A 361 29.76 22.81 12.12
C GLU A 361 28.79 23.88 12.66
N GLY A 362 28.06 23.55 13.73
CA GLY A 362 27.02 24.39 14.32
C GLY A 362 25.62 24.27 13.71
N GLU A 363 25.37 23.33 12.79
CA GLU A 363 24.05 23.08 12.19
C GLU A 363 23.20 22.01 12.94
N GLU A 364 21.92 21.90 12.57
CA GLU A 364 20.91 21.05 13.25
C GLU A 364 21.28 19.55 13.26
N ASN A 365 22.00 19.06 12.24
CA ASN A 365 22.47 17.68 12.11
C ASN A 365 24.01 17.66 11.91
N GLU A 366 24.77 18.46 12.64
CA GLU A 366 26.24 18.52 12.56
C GLU A 366 26.88 17.13 12.45
N GLY A 367 27.71 16.91 11.42
CA GLY A 367 28.41 15.65 11.21
C GLY A 367 27.54 14.46 10.76
N LEU A 368 26.26 14.66 10.42
CA LEU A 368 25.38 13.62 9.87
C LEU A 368 25.96 12.96 8.61
N VAL A 369 26.36 13.77 7.63
CA VAL A 369 26.84 13.27 6.34
C VAL A 369 28.28 12.76 6.47
N GLY A 370 28.53 11.54 5.99
CA GLY A 370 29.83 10.86 6.08
C GLY A 370 30.04 9.99 7.32
N ASN A 371 29.37 10.29 8.44
CA ASN A 371 29.36 9.41 9.63
C ASN A 371 28.11 8.51 9.66
N PHE A 372 26.92 9.10 9.50
CA PHE A 372 25.64 8.39 9.55
C PHE A 372 24.92 8.31 8.21
N VAL A 373 25.05 9.31 7.34
CA VAL A 373 24.46 9.31 6.00
C VAL A 373 25.54 9.21 4.94
N ASN A 374 25.54 8.08 4.23
CA ASN A 374 26.47 7.74 3.17
C ASN A 374 25.76 7.74 1.81
N PHE A 375 26.51 7.95 0.73
CA PHE A 375 25.99 7.89 -0.65
C PHE A 375 26.58 6.72 -1.43
N GLY A 376 25.85 6.21 -2.43
CA GLY A 376 26.34 5.13 -3.31
C GLY A 376 25.50 4.97 -4.57
N ALA A 377 25.86 3.98 -5.39
CA ALA A 377 24.98 3.47 -6.43
C ALA A 377 24.24 2.19 -5.97
N VAL A 378 23.23 1.76 -6.72
CA VAL A 378 22.61 0.43 -6.54
C VAL A 378 23.57 -0.63 -7.09
N GLY A 379 24.11 -1.48 -6.22
CA GLY A 379 25.02 -2.58 -6.56
C GLY A 379 25.75 -3.14 -5.34
N LYS A 380 26.28 -4.37 -5.44
CA LYS A 380 26.94 -5.07 -4.33
C LYS A 380 28.25 -4.39 -3.88
N GLU A 381 28.93 -3.73 -4.81
CA GLU A 381 30.15 -2.95 -4.59
C GLU A 381 29.95 -1.70 -3.71
N HIS A 382 28.70 -1.29 -3.47
CA HIS A 382 28.34 -0.21 -2.55
C HIS A 382 27.82 -0.71 -1.20
N VAL A 383 27.79 -2.02 -0.93
CA VAL A 383 27.44 -2.56 0.38
C VAL A 383 28.70 -2.62 1.25
N VAL A 384 28.86 -1.66 2.17
CA VAL A 384 30.01 -1.64 3.07
C VAL A 384 29.76 -2.58 4.25
N ASN A 385 30.73 -3.45 4.49
CA ASN A 385 30.84 -4.33 5.64
C ASN A 385 31.97 -3.84 6.54
N ALA A 386 31.93 -4.15 7.84
CA ALA A 386 32.96 -3.73 8.77
C ALA A 386 34.32 -4.32 8.39
N HIS A 387 35.32 -3.46 8.17
CA HIS A 387 36.68 -3.84 7.80
C HIS A 387 37.71 -2.83 8.31
N ILE A 388 38.99 -3.05 8.01
CA ILE A 388 40.06 -2.07 8.22
C ILE A 388 40.52 -1.61 6.83
N ASP A 389 40.67 -0.30 6.63
CA ASP A 389 41.14 0.26 5.35
C ASP A 389 42.65 0.03 5.12
N SER A 390 43.18 0.58 4.02
CA SER A 390 44.62 0.49 3.68
C SER A 390 45.53 1.22 4.66
N ASP A 391 44.97 2.15 5.44
CA ASP A 391 45.70 3.14 6.23
C ASP A 391 45.64 2.80 7.74
N GLY A 392 44.83 1.81 8.11
CA GLY A 392 44.70 1.23 9.45
C GLY A 392 43.45 1.63 10.22
N ASN A 393 42.53 2.39 9.61
CA ASN A 393 41.31 2.86 10.27
C ASN A 393 40.19 1.80 10.18
N PRO A 394 39.36 1.66 11.23
CA PRO A 394 38.16 0.83 11.15
C PRO A 394 37.11 1.52 10.27
N VAL A 395 36.75 0.88 9.15
CA VAL A 395 35.60 1.28 8.34
C VAL A 395 34.38 0.55 8.87
N GLU A 396 33.39 1.32 9.34
CA GLU A 396 32.16 0.78 9.90
C GLU A 396 31.19 0.32 8.80
N GLN A 397 30.32 -0.65 9.11
CA GLN A 397 29.30 -1.13 8.18
C GLN A 397 28.16 -0.12 8.04
N ASP A 398 27.50 -0.07 6.88
CA ASP A 398 26.16 0.52 6.79
C ASP A 398 25.13 -0.45 7.39
N ASP A 399 24.10 0.07 8.06
CA ASP A 399 23.06 -0.71 8.73
C ASP A 399 21.75 -0.76 7.91
N VAL A 400 21.44 0.28 7.13
CA VAL A 400 20.21 0.41 6.31
C VAL A 400 20.52 1.00 4.93
N PHE A 401 19.86 0.50 3.88
CA PHE A 401 20.01 0.99 2.51
C PHE A 401 18.70 1.59 1.98
N LEU A 402 18.74 2.85 1.53
CA LEU A 402 17.62 3.56 0.90
C LEU A 402 17.86 3.70 -0.60
N LEU A 403 17.05 3.05 -1.43
CA LEU A 403 17.24 2.98 -2.88
C LEU A 403 16.22 3.87 -3.60
N VAL A 404 16.68 4.98 -4.15
CA VAL A 404 15.83 6.03 -4.74
C VAL A 404 15.46 5.70 -6.19
N CYS A 405 14.17 5.46 -6.45
CA CYS A 405 13.59 5.18 -7.77
C CYS A 405 14.41 4.22 -8.66
N PRO A 406 14.74 2.99 -8.23
CA PRO A 406 15.33 2.00 -9.12
C PRO A 406 14.32 1.63 -10.23
N GLN A 407 14.77 1.68 -11.49
CA GLN A 407 13.95 1.48 -12.69
C GLN A 407 14.47 0.30 -13.53
N ASN A 408 13.55 -0.60 -13.87
CA ASN A 408 13.75 -1.63 -14.88
C ASN A 408 13.66 -0.99 -16.29
N MET A 409 14.41 -1.51 -17.26
CA MET A 409 14.57 -0.90 -18.59
C MET A 409 14.29 -1.84 -19.76
N LEU A 410 14.06 -1.24 -20.92
CA LEU A 410 13.96 -1.94 -22.21
C LEU A 410 15.36 -2.35 -22.70
N GLY A 411 15.75 -3.60 -22.44
CA GLY A 411 16.99 -4.20 -22.93
C GLY A 411 17.33 -5.47 -22.14
N LEU A 412 17.99 -6.45 -22.77
CA LEU A 412 18.39 -7.70 -22.09
C LEU A 412 19.41 -7.45 -20.97
N GLU A 413 20.36 -6.55 -21.19
CA GLU A 413 21.45 -6.22 -20.26
C GLU A 413 21.22 -4.87 -19.54
N CYS A 414 19.97 -4.39 -19.51
CA CYS A 414 19.61 -3.09 -18.92
C CYS A 414 18.62 -3.22 -17.74
N SER A 415 18.28 -4.44 -17.33
CA SER A 415 17.43 -4.66 -16.16
C SER A 415 18.21 -4.40 -14.87
N ILE A 416 17.64 -3.62 -13.95
CA ILE A 416 18.20 -3.39 -12.61
C ILE A 416 18.13 -4.63 -11.70
N MET A 417 17.33 -5.64 -12.07
CA MET A 417 17.02 -6.80 -11.22
C MET A 417 18.23 -7.61 -10.76
N PRO A 418 19.24 -7.95 -11.61
CA PRO A 418 20.40 -8.71 -11.16
C PRO A 418 21.23 -7.90 -10.16
N THR A 419 21.48 -6.63 -10.46
CA THR A 419 22.24 -5.70 -9.59
C THR A 419 21.55 -5.49 -8.25
N LEU A 420 20.21 -5.41 -8.24
CA LEU A 420 19.40 -5.33 -7.02
C LEU A 420 19.43 -6.64 -6.23
N ALA A 421 19.40 -7.80 -6.90
CA ALA A 421 19.51 -9.11 -6.24
C ALA A 421 20.90 -9.33 -5.61
N GLU A 422 21.97 -8.99 -6.32
CA GLU A 422 23.34 -9.02 -5.78
C GLU A 422 23.51 -8.06 -4.59
N MET A 423 22.88 -6.88 -4.63
CA MET A 423 22.90 -5.95 -3.49
C MET A 423 22.12 -6.50 -2.29
N VAL A 424 20.99 -7.18 -2.51
CA VAL A 424 20.24 -7.89 -1.45
C VAL A 424 21.06 -9.04 -0.84
N GLU A 425 21.74 -9.83 -1.68
CA GLU A 425 22.61 -10.91 -1.21
C GLU A 425 23.79 -10.38 -0.37
N ALA A 426 24.44 -9.30 -0.82
CA ALA A 426 25.55 -8.67 -0.09
C ALA A 426 25.11 -7.98 1.21
N ALA A 427 23.89 -7.43 1.27
CA ALA A 427 23.37 -6.78 2.47
C ALA A 427 23.08 -7.77 3.61
N GLY A 428 22.70 -9.01 3.28
CA GLY A 428 22.24 -10.00 4.26
C GLY A 428 20.94 -9.55 4.93
N ASP A 429 20.82 -9.73 6.24
CA ASP A 429 19.60 -9.41 7.00
C ASP A 429 19.35 -7.89 7.18
N ARG A 430 20.24 -7.01 6.68
CA ARG A 430 20.10 -5.55 6.76
C ARG A 430 18.97 -5.02 5.87
N PRO A 431 18.13 -4.08 6.36
CA PRO A 431 17.04 -3.50 5.57
C PRO A 431 17.49 -2.81 4.26
N ILE A 432 16.84 -3.18 3.16
CA ILE A 432 16.87 -2.50 1.86
C ILE A 432 15.46 -1.99 1.56
N ILE A 433 15.33 -0.66 1.50
CA ILE A 433 14.06 0.04 1.26
C ILE A 433 14.11 0.68 -0.13
N ILE A 434 13.32 0.15 -1.06
CA ILE A 434 13.16 0.74 -2.41
C ILE A 434 12.03 1.78 -2.40
N ILE A 435 12.34 3.02 -2.83
CA ILE A 435 11.44 4.18 -2.78
C ILE A 435 10.94 4.50 -4.19
N ASN A 436 9.62 4.56 -4.40
CA ASN A 436 8.96 4.79 -5.69
C ASN A 436 9.61 4.02 -6.87
N PRO A 437 9.81 2.70 -6.76
CA PRO A 437 10.53 1.93 -7.77
C PRO A 437 9.65 1.63 -9.00
N ASP A 438 10.27 1.51 -10.18
CA ASP A 438 9.61 1.07 -11.41
C ASP A 438 10.18 -0.29 -11.83
N LEU A 439 9.77 -1.33 -11.12
CA LEU A 439 10.22 -2.71 -11.34
C LEU A 439 9.41 -3.45 -12.43
N VAL A 440 8.53 -2.76 -13.16
CA VAL A 440 7.63 -3.39 -14.15
C VAL A 440 8.45 -4.04 -15.27
N ASP A 441 8.07 -5.26 -15.66
CA ASP A 441 8.74 -6.01 -16.74
C ASP A 441 8.35 -5.45 -18.12
N LYS A 442 9.12 -4.45 -18.58
CA LYS A 442 8.89 -3.70 -19.82
C LYS A 442 9.30 -4.54 -21.05
N VAL A 443 8.30 -5.15 -21.68
CA VAL A 443 8.45 -5.98 -22.88
C VAL A 443 8.91 -5.14 -24.08
N SER A 444 9.96 -5.58 -24.78
CA SER A 444 10.43 -4.90 -25.99
C SER A 444 9.57 -5.26 -27.22
N ALA A 445 9.20 -4.24 -28.00
CA ALA A 445 8.32 -4.38 -29.18
C ALA A 445 8.88 -5.25 -30.32
N GLN A 446 10.14 -5.69 -30.24
CA GLN A 446 10.77 -6.62 -31.18
C GLN A 446 10.84 -8.07 -30.66
N GLY A 447 10.24 -8.38 -29.49
CA GLY A 447 10.22 -9.73 -28.93
C GLY A 447 11.57 -10.27 -28.48
N GLN A 448 12.59 -9.42 -28.38
CA GLN A 448 13.98 -9.83 -28.03
C GLN A 448 14.19 -10.09 -26.53
N GLN A 449 13.26 -9.69 -25.65
CA GLN A 449 13.30 -10.15 -24.27
C GLN A 449 12.88 -11.62 -24.19
N SER A 450 13.74 -12.46 -23.62
CA SER A 450 13.39 -13.85 -23.36
C SER A 450 12.30 -13.94 -22.29
N VAL A 451 11.32 -14.83 -22.51
CA VAL A 451 10.34 -15.25 -21.50
C VAL A 451 11.04 -15.98 -20.33
N ARG A 452 12.23 -16.53 -20.58
CA ARG A 452 13.07 -17.19 -19.56
C ARG A 452 13.51 -16.19 -18.49
N GLY A 453 13.38 -16.57 -17.22
CA GLY A 453 13.67 -15.71 -16.08
C GLY A 453 12.69 -14.54 -15.89
N ARG A 454 11.58 -14.48 -16.65
CA ARG A 454 10.54 -13.47 -16.45
C ARG A 454 9.81 -13.68 -15.12
N GLN A 455 9.46 -14.92 -14.81
CA GLN A 455 8.82 -15.27 -13.54
C GLN A 455 9.75 -14.92 -12.37
N ASP A 456 11.02 -15.33 -12.45
CA ASP A 456 12.04 -15.06 -11.44
C ASP A 456 12.20 -13.55 -11.14
N ARG A 457 12.12 -12.68 -12.16
CA ARG A 457 12.12 -11.21 -11.99
C ARG A 457 10.85 -10.69 -11.30
N LEU A 458 9.68 -11.24 -11.65
CA LEU A 458 8.39 -10.86 -11.05
C LEU A 458 8.29 -11.33 -9.60
N ASP A 459 8.73 -12.56 -9.31
CA ASP A 459 8.78 -13.14 -7.97
C ASP A 459 9.77 -12.39 -7.07
N PHE A 460 10.93 -12.00 -7.62
CA PHE A 460 11.88 -11.14 -6.90
C PHE A 460 11.30 -9.75 -6.62
N ALA A 461 10.63 -9.10 -7.58
CA ALA A 461 9.96 -7.83 -7.35
C ALA A 461 8.82 -7.94 -6.30
N ALA A 462 8.05 -9.03 -6.35
CA ALA A 462 6.98 -9.33 -5.39
C ALA A 462 7.50 -9.74 -4.00
N SER A 463 8.80 -10.02 -3.85
CA SER A 463 9.42 -10.35 -2.56
C SER A 463 9.71 -9.14 -1.66
N PHE A 464 9.48 -7.91 -2.14
CA PHE A 464 9.55 -6.69 -1.35
C PHE A 464 8.23 -6.41 -0.63
N GLN A 465 8.28 -6.34 0.70
CA GLN A 465 7.10 -6.12 1.55
C GLN A 465 6.77 -4.63 1.64
N THR A 466 5.51 -4.25 1.39
CA THR A 466 5.09 -2.84 1.46
C THR A 466 5.10 -2.33 2.90
N ILE A 467 5.96 -1.36 3.19
CA ILE A 467 6.08 -0.74 4.53
C ILE A 467 5.29 0.57 4.64
N PHE A 468 5.21 1.32 3.54
CA PHE A 468 4.43 2.55 3.40
C PHE A 468 3.83 2.61 2.00
N HIS A 469 2.56 2.98 1.90
CA HIS A 469 1.90 3.29 0.65
C HIS A 469 1.01 4.53 0.79
N PHE A 470 1.13 5.44 -0.17
CA PHE A 470 0.15 6.49 -0.47
C PHE A 470 0.06 6.64 -1.98
N GLN A 471 -1.14 6.55 -2.55
CA GLN A 471 -1.38 6.79 -3.97
C GLN A 471 -2.76 7.42 -4.17
N ASN A 472 -2.84 8.51 -4.94
CA ASN A 472 -4.14 9.08 -5.30
C ASN A 472 -4.88 8.25 -6.36
N ILE A 473 -6.20 8.20 -6.23
CA ILE A 473 -7.13 7.60 -7.19
C ILE A 473 -7.64 8.73 -8.09
N TYR A 474 -7.61 8.54 -9.41
CA TYR A 474 -8.03 9.50 -10.43
C TYR A 474 -9.17 8.92 -11.28
N TYR A 475 -9.93 9.78 -11.96
CA TYR A 475 -10.95 9.33 -12.89
C TYR A 475 -10.34 8.69 -14.15
N SER A 476 -10.95 7.62 -14.66
CA SER A 476 -10.41 6.88 -15.81
C SER A 476 -10.45 7.69 -17.10
N GLY A 477 -9.36 7.68 -17.85
CA GLY A 477 -9.20 8.41 -19.12
C GLY A 477 -8.70 9.86 -18.99
N THR A 478 -8.54 10.39 -17.77
CA THR A 478 -7.97 11.72 -17.53
C THR A 478 -6.67 11.63 -16.73
N SER A 479 -5.54 12.03 -17.34
CA SER A 479 -4.26 12.27 -16.64
C SER A 479 -4.26 13.52 -15.76
N TYR A 480 -5.44 14.04 -15.42
CA TYR A 480 -5.71 15.28 -14.73
C TYR A 480 -6.93 15.12 -13.83
N PHE A 481 -7.23 16.16 -13.05
CA PHE A 481 -8.30 16.23 -12.06
C PHE A 481 -9.69 15.85 -12.60
N PRO A 482 -10.60 15.32 -11.73
CA PRO A 482 -10.51 15.27 -10.27
C PRO A 482 -9.78 14.04 -9.70
N ILE A 483 -9.13 14.25 -8.55
CA ILE A 483 -8.82 13.16 -7.61
C ILE A 483 -10.15 12.63 -7.05
N LEU A 484 -10.36 11.32 -7.11
CA LEU A 484 -11.52 10.62 -6.52
C LEU A 484 -11.26 10.19 -5.07
N GLY A 485 -10.00 10.03 -4.69
CA GLY A 485 -9.64 9.45 -3.39
C GLY A 485 -8.15 9.18 -3.24
N ALA A 486 -7.82 8.31 -2.29
CA ALA A 486 -6.48 7.76 -2.08
C ALA A 486 -6.54 6.29 -1.63
N VAL A 487 -5.47 5.54 -1.89
CA VAL A 487 -5.16 4.26 -1.24
C VAL A 487 -3.97 4.49 -0.33
N THR A 488 -4.02 3.94 0.88
CA THR A 488 -3.05 4.18 1.95
C THR A 488 -2.66 2.91 2.69
N LYS A 489 -1.44 2.89 3.22
CA LYS A 489 -0.93 1.97 4.25
C LYS A 489 0.17 2.73 4.99
N PHE A 490 -0.09 3.15 6.22
CA PHE A 490 0.79 4.05 6.97
C PHE A 490 1.77 3.35 7.94
N GLY A 491 1.98 2.04 7.77
CA GLY A 491 2.96 1.27 8.51
C GLY A 491 2.99 -0.21 8.07
N PRO A 492 4.10 -0.93 8.32
CA PRO A 492 4.30 -2.31 7.87
C PRO A 492 3.21 -3.26 8.37
N LYS A 493 2.83 -3.16 9.65
CA LYS A 493 1.78 -4.00 10.27
C LYS A 493 0.38 -3.38 10.26
N LEU A 494 0.20 -2.17 9.73
CA LEU A 494 -1.12 -1.53 9.62
C LEU A 494 -1.88 -2.04 8.39
N GLN A 495 -3.20 -2.12 8.48
CA GLN A 495 -4.07 -2.46 7.35
C GLN A 495 -3.99 -1.41 6.22
N TRP A 496 -4.35 -1.81 5.01
CA TRP A 496 -4.61 -0.90 3.90
C TRP A 496 -5.96 -0.22 4.11
N VAL A 497 -6.05 1.08 3.80
CA VAL A 497 -7.30 1.84 3.81
C VAL A 497 -7.41 2.64 2.51
N ALA A 498 -8.54 2.53 1.83
CA ALA A 498 -8.92 3.36 0.69
C ALA A 498 -9.96 4.40 1.11
N HIS A 499 -9.72 5.64 0.72
CA HIS A 499 -10.48 6.81 1.12
C HIS A 499 -11.19 7.44 -0.06
N GLN A 500 -12.48 7.71 0.07
CA GLN A 500 -13.22 8.55 -0.86
C GLN A 500 -12.97 10.02 -0.53
N ARG A 501 -12.53 10.81 -1.52
CA ARG A 501 -12.47 12.27 -1.41
C ARG A 501 -13.89 12.84 -1.44
N ARG A 502 -14.22 13.73 -0.50
CA ARG A 502 -15.47 14.48 -0.48
C ARG A 502 -15.19 15.96 -0.29
N ASP A 503 -15.81 16.80 -1.11
CA ASP A 503 -15.81 18.26 -0.91
C ASP A 503 -16.76 18.64 0.23
N ARG A 504 -16.36 19.62 1.04
CA ARG A 504 -17.21 20.17 2.10
C ARG A 504 -18.30 21.07 1.53
N ILE A 505 -19.42 21.16 2.25
CA ILE A 505 -20.52 22.07 1.90
C ILE A 505 -19.97 23.50 1.78
N ASN A 506 -20.43 24.24 0.76
CA ASN A 506 -19.93 25.57 0.37
C ASN A 506 -18.47 25.62 -0.13
N ASN A 507 -17.87 24.48 -0.49
CA ASN A 507 -16.48 24.33 -0.94
C ASN A 507 -15.42 24.72 0.12
N ASP A 508 -15.79 24.72 1.41
CA ASP A 508 -14.92 25.08 2.53
C ASP A 508 -13.98 23.92 2.95
N GLY A 509 -13.30 23.33 1.95
CA GLY A 509 -12.31 22.27 2.14
C GLY A 509 -12.62 20.91 1.51
N GLU A 510 -11.68 19.98 1.67
CA GLU A 510 -11.79 18.58 1.23
C GLU A 510 -11.45 17.62 2.38
N VAL A 511 -12.18 16.51 2.47
CA VAL A 511 -11.97 15.43 3.46
C VAL A 511 -11.83 14.08 2.74
N TYR A 512 -10.97 13.22 3.27
CA TYR A 512 -10.74 11.86 2.77
C TYR A 512 -11.37 10.89 3.76
N VAL A 513 -12.56 10.38 3.44
CA VAL A 513 -13.34 9.51 4.33
C VAL A 513 -12.99 8.04 4.05
N PRO A 514 -12.61 7.23 5.05
CA PRO A 514 -12.40 5.79 4.87
C PRO A 514 -13.65 5.12 4.28
N ALA A 515 -13.48 4.41 3.17
CA ALA A 515 -14.56 3.69 2.48
C ALA A 515 -14.36 2.17 2.54
N LEU A 516 -13.10 1.72 2.45
CA LEU A 516 -12.72 0.31 2.44
C LEU A 516 -11.41 0.12 3.20
N ALA A 517 -11.32 -0.94 4.01
CA ALA A 517 -10.10 -1.37 4.68
C ALA A 517 -9.85 -2.87 4.50
N SER A 518 -8.58 -3.28 4.46
CA SER A 518 -8.18 -4.65 4.11
C SER A 518 -6.74 -4.97 4.56
N GLU A 519 -6.46 -6.22 4.91
CA GLU A 519 -5.09 -6.67 5.26
C GLU A 519 -4.18 -6.78 4.02
N SER A 520 -4.73 -7.13 2.86
CA SER A 520 -4.07 -7.03 1.55
C SER A 520 -4.44 -5.75 0.81
N GLN A 521 -3.62 -5.33 -0.15
CA GLN A 521 -3.94 -4.19 -1.02
C GLN A 521 -5.31 -4.43 -1.71
N PRO A 522 -6.28 -3.50 -1.58
CA PRO A 522 -7.59 -3.66 -2.22
C PRO A 522 -7.48 -3.44 -3.72
N ASP A 523 -8.27 -4.20 -4.49
CA ASP A 523 -8.34 -4.07 -5.95
C ASP A 523 -9.16 -2.85 -6.40
N GLY A 524 -8.88 -2.37 -7.61
CA GLY A 524 -9.56 -1.23 -8.22
C GLY A 524 -11.08 -1.40 -8.35
N GLU A 525 -11.57 -2.60 -8.72
CA GLU A 525 -13.02 -2.84 -8.81
C GLU A 525 -13.69 -2.75 -7.43
N LEU A 526 -13.04 -3.32 -6.41
CA LEU A 526 -13.54 -3.33 -5.03
C LEU A 526 -13.53 -1.93 -4.37
N ILE A 527 -12.51 -1.11 -4.66
CA ILE A 527 -12.47 0.30 -4.22
C ILE A 527 -13.61 1.08 -4.87
N MET A 528 -13.83 0.90 -6.18
CA MET A 528 -14.89 1.60 -6.91
C MET A 528 -16.28 1.12 -6.50
N GLU A 529 -16.47 -0.16 -6.16
CA GLU A 529 -17.72 -0.65 -5.55
C GLU A 529 -18.01 0.08 -4.22
N ALA A 530 -17.01 0.15 -3.33
CA ALA A 530 -17.12 0.80 -2.02
C ALA A 530 -17.24 2.34 -2.06
N PHE A 531 -17.14 2.96 -3.24
CA PHE A 531 -17.34 4.41 -3.43
C PHE A 531 -18.79 4.77 -3.82
N ASN A 532 -19.67 3.80 -4.10
CA ASN A 532 -21.08 4.03 -4.47
C ASN A 532 -22.03 3.95 -3.26
#